data_AF-A0A7C0W1N2-F1
#
_entry.id   AF-A0A7C0W1N2-F1
#
_cell.length_a   1.000
_cell.length_b   1.000
_cell.length_c   1.000
_cell.angle_alpha   90.00
_cell.angle_beta   90.00
_cell.angle_gamma   90.00
#
_symmetry.space_group_name_H-M   'P 1'
#
loop_
_entity.id
_entity.type
_entity.pdbx_description
1 polymer ?
#
loop_
_entity_poly.entity_id
_entity_poly.type
_entity_poly.pdbx_seq_one_letter_code
_entity_poly.pdbx_strand_id
1 'polypeptide(L)'
;MKALDLATSSSSPPSGNTGIIIYLNTRIGYIYYEKKKYSQAIKYLEKAEVMSPHYLEAVYYLGLSYDKIGEKEKARKFLSRVIELAPQSEFAQEAEKKLKKFE
;
A
#
# COMPACT_ATOMS: atom_id res chain seq x y z
N MET A 1 -28.40 -1.79 -22.88
CA MET A 1 -27.27 -2.74 -22.90
C MET A 1 -26.24 -2.23 -23.89
N LYS A 2 -25.16 -1.63 -23.40
CA LYS A 2 -23.99 -1.27 -24.21
C LYS A 2 -22.79 -1.84 -23.48
N ALA A 3 -22.29 -2.96 -23.98
CA ALA A 3 -21.02 -3.53 -23.58
C ALA A 3 -19.94 -2.47 -23.90
N LEU A 4 -19.22 -2.03 -22.88
CA LEU A 4 -18.03 -1.20 -23.06
C LEU A 4 -16.84 -2.06 -22.64
N ASP A 5 -16.12 -2.52 -23.65
CA ASP A 5 -14.84 -3.19 -23.57
C ASP A 5 -13.86 -2.40 -22.70
N LEU A 6 -13.47 -3.01 -21.58
CA LEU A 6 -12.20 -2.74 -20.88
C LEU A 6 -11.69 -4.04 -20.25
N ALA A 7 -11.71 -5.11 -21.04
CA ALA A 7 -11.05 -6.38 -20.74
C ALA A 7 -9.73 -6.55 -21.51
N THR A 8 -9.03 -5.44 -21.81
CA THR A 8 -7.68 -5.45 -22.37
C THR A 8 -6.69 -4.80 -21.41
N SER A 9 -6.38 -5.51 -20.32
CA SER A 9 -5.04 -5.50 -19.77
C SER A 9 -4.67 -6.93 -19.42
N SER A 10 -4.10 -7.59 -20.42
CA SER A 10 -3.35 -8.82 -20.27
C SER A 10 -2.32 -8.70 -19.14
N SER A 11 -2.49 -9.48 -18.09
CA SER A 11 -1.35 -10.07 -17.41
C SER A 11 -1.83 -11.34 -16.73
N SER A 12 -1.52 -12.48 -17.36
CA SER A 12 -1.48 -13.77 -16.68
C SER A 12 -0.84 -13.61 -15.30
N PRO A 13 -1.34 -14.27 -14.24
CA PRO A 13 -0.73 -14.15 -12.92
C PRO A 13 0.75 -14.51 -13.04
N PRO A 14 1.69 -13.68 -12.53
CA PRO A 14 3.09 -14.03 -12.69
C PRO A 14 3.34 -15.35 -11.94
N SER A 15 3.78 -16.33 -12.71
CA SER A 15 4.18 -17.66 -12.28
C SER A 15 5.27 -17.59 -11.19
N GLY A 16 5.11 -18.36 -10.11
CA GLY A 16 6.16 -18.78 -9.14
C GLY A 16 6.84 -17.71 -8.27
N ASN A 17 7.14 -16.52 -8.81
CA ASN A 17 8.06 -15.55 -8.22
C ASN A 17 7.38 -14.26 -7.70
N THR A 18 6.04 -14.16 -7.81
CA THR A 18 5.27 -12.98 -7.43
C THR A 18 5.45 -12.59 -5.97
N GLY A 19 5.53 -13.57 -5.06
CA GLY A 19 5.75 -13.32 -3.63
C GLY A 19 7.08 -12.63 -3.33
N ILE A 20 8.16 -13.05 -4.01
CA ILE A 20 9.49 -12.43 -3.84
C ILE A 20 9.46 -10.99 -4.33
N ILE A 21 8.78 -10.70 -5.45
CA ILE A 21 8.69 -9.35 -5.99
C ILE A 21 7.90 -8.43 -5.05
N ILE A 22 6.78 -8.90 -4.49
CA ILE A 22 6.00 -8.15 -3.49
C ILE A 22 6.87 -7.85 -2.27
N TYR A 23 7.55 -8.86 -1.74
CA TYR A 23 8.45 -8.71 -0.59
C TYR A 23 9.56 -7.70 -0.88
N LEU A 24 10.28 -7.84 -1.99
CA LEU A 24 11.39 -6.95 -2.35
C LEU A 24 10.92 -5.50 -2.54
N ASN A 25 9.82 -5.28 -3.26
CA ASN A 25 9.27 -3.93 -3.43
C ASN A 25 8.85 -3.33 -2.08
N THR A 26 8.24 -4.13 -1.18
CA THR A 26 7.88 -3.67 0.16
C THR A 26 9.11 -3.30 0.98
N ARG A 27 10.15 -4.14 0.98
CA ARG A 27 11.41 -3.86 1.69
C ARG A 27 12.12 -2.63 1.15
N ILE A 28 12.17 -2.46 -0.17
CA ILE A 28 12.75 -1.24 -0.79
C ILE A 28 11.93 -0.01 -0.40
N GLY A 29 10.59 -0.12 -0.47
CA GLY A 29 9.66 0.92 -0.06
C GLY A 29 9.89 1.38 1.39
N TYR A 30 9.96 0.41 2.30
CA TYR A 30 10.31 0.63 3.71
C TYR A 30 11.66 1.33 3.88
N ILE A 31 12.71 0.87 3.19
CA ILE A 31 14.04 1.52 3.27
C ILE A 31 13.99 2.98 2.82
N TYR A 32 13.23 3.30 1.77
CA TYR A 32 13.04 4.68 1.34
C TYR A 32 12.22 5.49 2.34
N TYR A 33 11.21 4.90 2.98
CA TYR A 33 10.43 5.53 4.04
C TYR A 33 11.31 5.91 5.23
N GLU A 34 12.16 4.99 5.69
CA GLU A 34 13.13 5.23 6.78
C GLU A 34 14.13 6.33 6.42
N LYS A 35 14.53 6.40 5.14
CA LYS A 35 15.36 7.49 4.59
C LYS A 35 14.61 8.81 4.38
N LYS A 36 13.34 8.91 4.80
CA LYS A 36 12.45 10.06 4.61
C LYS A 36 12.25 10.44 3.13
N LYS A 37 12.49 9.50 2.22
CA LYS A 37 12.35 9.63 0.77
C LYS A 37 10.99 9.09 0.35
N TYR A 38 9.94 9.79 0.79
CA TYR A 38 8.56 9.28 0.76
C TYR A 38 8.01 9.06 -0.66
N SER A 39 8.32 9.94 -1.61
CA SER A 39 7.91 9.75 -3.01
C SER A 39 8.53 8.50 -3.63
N GLN A 40 9.80 8.19 -3.30
CA GLN A 40 10.41 6.93 -3.71
C GLN A 40 9.78 5.75 -2.99
N ALA A 41 9.47 5.86 -1.70
CA ALA A 41 8.78 4.81 -0.95
C ALA A 41 7.46 4.43 -1.62
N ILE A 42 6.62 5.42 -1.92
CA ILE A 42 5.34 5.26 -2.64
C ILE A 42 5.53 4.49 -3.94
N LYS A 43 6.51 4.90 -4.77
CA LYS A 43 6.77 4.25 -6.07
C LYS A 43 6.99 2.73 -5.97
N TYR A 44 7.66 2.25 -4.93
CA TYR A 44 7.87 0.80 -4.76
C TYR A 44 6.71 0.13 -4.04
N LEU A 45 6.11 0.80 -3.05
CA LEU A 45 4.97 0.27 -2.30
C LEU A 45 3.73 0.12 -3.19
N GLU A 46 3.49 1.02 -4.15
CA GLU A 46 2.39 0.89 -5.13
C GLU A 46 2.57 -0.32 -6.04
N LYS A 47 3.82 -0.66 -6.41
CA LYS A 47 4.07 -1.90 -7.17
C LYS A 47 3.70 -3.14 -6.36
N ALA A 48 4.03 -3.15 -5.07
CA ALA A 48 3.63 -4.24 -4.17
C ALA A 48 2.10 -4.29 -4.01
N GLU A 49 1.44 -3.14 -3.88
CA GLU A 49 -0.02 -3.03 -3.73
C GLU A 49 -0.77 -3.51 -4.97
N VAL A 50 -0.32 -3.16 -6.18
CA VAL A 50 -0.93 -3.64 -7.43
C VAL A 50 -0.84 -5.17 -7.56
N MET A 51 0.28 -5.76 -7.12
CA MET A 51 0.50 -7.21 -7.20
C MET A 51 -0.20 -7.98 -6.07
N SER A 52 -0.25 -7.40 -4.87
CA SER A 52 -0.99 -7.96 -3.74
C SER A 52 -1.59 -6.83 -2.91
N PRO A 53 -2.87 -6.49 -3.18
CA PRO A 53 -3.55 -5.40 -2.48
C PRO A 53 -3.78 -5.65 -0.98
N HIS A 54 -3.50 -6.87 -0.51
CA HIS A 54 -3.72 -7.33 0.86
C HIS A 54 -2.40 -7.52 1.63
N TYR A 55 -1.24 -7.20 1.02
CA TYR A 55 0.04 -7.29 1.71
C TYR A 55 0.17 -6.17 2.75
N LEU A 56 -0.19 -6.50 3.99
CA LEU A 56 -0.44 -5.57 5.09
C LEU A 56 0.68 -4.53 5.27
N GLU A 57 1.93 -4.98 5.28
CA GLU A 57 3.10 -4.11 5.48
C GLU A 57 3.25 -3.07 4.34
N ALA A 58 3.00 -3.46 3.09
CA ALA A 58 3.05 -2.53 1.96
C ALA A 58 1.95 -1.46 2.07
N VAL A 59 0.73 -1.90 2.38
CA VAL A 59 -0.43 -1.02 2.55
C VAL A 59 -0.19 -0.03 3.68
N TYR A 60 0.38 -0.48 4.80
CA TYR A 60 0.71 0.36 5.95
C TYR A 60 1.74 1.43 5.61
N TYR A 61 2.90 1.05 5.08
CA TYR A 61 3.93 2.02 4.71
C TYR A 61 3.47 2.95 3.58
N LEU A 62 2.55 2.51 2.72
CA LEU A 62 1.99 3.36 1.67
C LEU A 62 1.12 4.47 2.30
N GLY A 63 0.26 4.11 3.26
CA GLY A 63 -0.52 5.08 4.04
C GLY A 63 0.35 6.08 4.80
N LEU A 64 1.39 5.60 5.48
CA LEU A 64 2.35 6.47 6.17
C LEU A 64 3.12 7.37 5.20
N SER A 65 3.54 6.86 4.04
CA SER A 65 4.29 7.65 3.07
C SER A 65 3.43 8.74 2.47
N TYR A 66 2.15 8.47 2.20
CA TYR A 66 1.20 9.46 1.72
C TYR A 66 0.92 10.55 2.76
N ASP A 67 0.80 10.20 4.05
CA ASP A 67 0.70 11.16 5.15
C ASP A 67 1.90 12.13 5.13
N LYS A 68 3.11 11.57 4.99
CA LYS A 68 4.36 12.35 5.01
C LYS A 68 4.54 13.33 3.86
N ILE A 69 3.85 13.13 2.74
CA ILE A 69 3.85 14.08 1.61
C ILE A 69 2.62 14.99 1.58
N GLY A 70 1.75 14.93 2.60
CA GLY A 70 0.57 15.79 2.72
C GLY A 70 -0.66 15.31 1.95
N GLU A 71 -0.61 14.13 1.34
CA GLU A 71 -1.71 13.51 0.59
C GLU A 71 -2.69 12.82 1.56
N LYS A 72 -3.36 13.63 2.39
CA LYS A 72 -4.17 13.15 3.53
C LYS A 72 -5.27 12.17 3.15
N GLU A 73 -5.97 12.40 2.03
CA GLU A 73 -7.04 11.50 1.58
C GLU A 73 -6.53 10.11 1.21
N LYS A 74 -5.37 10.04 0.52
CA LYS A 74 -4.73 8.77 0.21
C LYS A 74 -4.21 8.09 1.47
N ALA A 75 -3.63 8.86 2.40
CA ALA A 75 -3.19 8.35 3.69
C ALA A 75 -4.35 7.72 4.47
N ARG A 76 -5.49 8.43 4.58
CA ARG A 76 -6.72 7.93 5.21
C ARG A 76 -7.19 6.64 4.56
N LYS A 77 -7.26 6.60 3.23
CA LYS A 77 -7.68 5.41 2.48
C LYS A 77 -6.83 4.19 2.84
N PHE A 78 -5.51 4.30 2.74
CA PHE A 78 -4.63 3.15 2.98
C PHE A 78 -4.55 2.76 4.46
N LEU A 79 -4.52 3.72 5.39
CA LEU A 79 -4.52 3.43 6.82
C LEU A 79 -5.85 2.77 7.28
N SER A 80 -6.99 3.20 6.75
CA SER A 80 -8.28 2.54 7.04
C SER A 80 -8.27 1.09 6.57
N ARG A 81 -7.68 0.84 5.39
CA ARG A 81 -7.54 -0.50 4.86
C ARG A 81 -6.64 -1.41 5.70
N VAL A 82 -5.63 -0.88 6.38
CA VAL A 82 -4.82 -1.67 7.34
C VAL A 82 -5.69 -2.22 8.46
N ILE A 83 -6.61 -1.40 8.98
CA ILE A 83 -7.58 -1.80 10.01
C ILE A 83 -8.51 -2.88 9.49
N GLU A 84 -9.03 -2.73 8.27
CA GLU A 84 -9.89 -3.74 7.63
C GLU A 84 -9.17 -5.08 7.40
N LEU A 85 -7.90 -5.04 6.97
CA LEU A 85 -7.13 -6.24 6.64
C LEU A 85 -6.70 -7.03 7.87
N ALA A 86 -6.32 -6.36 8.95
CA ALA A 86 -5.84 -7.03 10.16
C ALA A 86 -6.20 -6.23 11.42
N PRO A 87 -7.50 -6.23 11.85
CA PRO A 87 -7.99 -5.36 12.92
C PRO A 87 -7.28 -5.53 14.27
N GLN A 88 -6.75 -6.72 14.54
CA GLN A 88 -6.07 -7.04 15.81
C GLN A 88 -4.54 -6.89 15.74
N SER A 89 -4.00 -6.46 14.59
CA SER A 89 -2.56 -6.29 14.41
C SER A 89 -2.04 -5.01 15.05
N GLU A 90 -0.75 -4.99 15.38
CA GLU A 90 -0.05 -3.77 15.80
C GLU A 90 -0.16 -2.68 14.73
N PHE A 91 -0.07 -3.04 13.44
CA PHE A 91 -0.26 -2.11 12.33
C PHE A 91 -1.63 -1.43 12.35
N ALA A 92 -2.71 -2.16 12.67
CA ALA A 92 -4.04 -1.57 12.78
C ALA A 92 -4.14 -0.61 13.97
N GLN A 93 -3.59 -0.97 15.12
CA GLN A 93 -3.56 -0.08 16.30
C GLN A 93 -2.78 1.21 16.01
N GLU A 94 -1.67 1.13 15.28
CA GLU A 94 -0.92 2.31 14.85
C GLU A 94 -1.68 3.14 13.82
N ALA A 95 -2.33 2.48 12.84
CA ALA A 95 -3.16 3.15 11.84
C ALA A 95 -4.32 3.92 12.48
N GLU A 96 -5.02 3.34 13.46
CA GLU A 96 -6.07 4.03 14.23
C GLU A 96 -5.53 5.28 14.93
N LYS A 97 -4.38 5.17 15.61
CA LYS A 97 -3.73 6.32 16.27
C LYS A 97 -3.38 7.42 15.28
N LYS A 98 -3.00 7.07 14.05
CA LYS A 98 -2.71 8.04 12.98
C LYS A 98 -3.98 8.71 12.46
N LEU A 99 -5.03 7.94 12.18
CA LEU A 99 -6.29 8.45 11.64
C LEU A 99 -6.97 9.46 12.57
N LYS A 100 -6.91 9.24 13.89
CA LYS A 100 -7.41 10.19 14.90
C LYS A 100 -6.73 11.57 14.85
N LYS A 101 -5.53 11.69 14.28
CA LYS A 101 -4.82 12.98 14.15
C LYS A 101 -5.23 13.78 12.92
N PHE A 102 -6.04 13.19 12.04
CA PHE A 102 -6.53 13.88 10.87
C PHE A 102 -7.86 14.60 11.13
N GLU A 103 -8.54 14.26 12.22
CA GLU A 103 -9.68 15.01 12.77
C GLU A 103 -9.22 16.38 13.29
#